data_AF-I2E2K8-F1
#
_entry.id   AF-I2E2K8-F1
#
_cell.length_a   1.000
_cell.length_b   1.000
_cell.length_c   1.000
_cell.angle_alpha   90.00
_cell.angle_beta   90.00
_cell.angle_gamma   90.00
#
_symmetry.space_group_name_H-M   'P 1'
#
loop_
_entity.id
_entity.type
_entity.pdbx_description
1 polymer ?
#
loop_
_entity_poly.entity_id
_entity_poly.type
_entity_poly.pdbx_seq_one_letter_code
_entity_poly.pdbx_strand_id
1 'polypeptide(L)'
;MSKLVCNFDKYKGVQLYGMDIHIQRKTDNHSNKDIDLSRKHLNYELVAEHQNEHYYTRAKNRIEQGYTGKRKIRKDGVWTGNVIISSDQEFFKKLTPGQEREFFKTAYDFYCEKYGKENVISAMVHKDETTPPFTLVNCTFNERR
;
A
#
# COMPACT_ATOMS: atom_id res chain seq x y z
N MET A 1 12.62 9.48 -21.82
CA MET A 1 12.73 10.06 -20.46
C MET A 1 11.66 9.41 -19.62
N SER A 2 12.04 8.69 -18.57
CA SER A 2 11.08 8.00 -17.69
C SER A 2 10.41 8.98 -16.75
N LYS A 3 9.16 8.70 -16.35
CA LYS A 3 8.37 9.55 -15.45
C LYS A 3 8.08 8.82 -14.13
N LEU A 4 7.96 9.57 -13.05
CA LEU A 4 7.39 9.07 -11.81
C LEU A 4 5.89 8.83 -12.00
N VAL A 5 5.42 7.64 -11.66
CA VAL A 5 4.01 7.34 -11.47
C VAL A 5 3.73 7.46 -9.98
N CYS A 6 2.76 8.30 -9.62
CA CYS A 6 2.27 8.47 -8.25
C CYS A 6 0.76 8.68 -8.31
N ASN A 7 -0.01 7.61 -8.15
CA ASN A 7 -1.46 7.65 -8.18
C ASN A 7 -2.02 7.49 -6.77
N PHE A 8 -3.08 8.22 -6.46
CA PHE A 8 -3.71 8.18 -5.14
C PHE A 8 -5.19 7.85 -5.25
N ASP A 9 -5.62 6.87 -4.45
CA ASP A 9 -7.00 6.41 -4.37
C ASP A 9 -7.51 6.41 -2.92
N LYS A 10 -8.80 6.69 -2.74
CA LYS A 10 -9.45 6.75 -1.43
C LYS A 10 -10.29 5.49 -1.20
N TYR A 11 -10.19 4.92 0.00
CA TYR A 11 -10.91 3.70 0.34
C TYR A 11 -11.73 3.87 1.62
N LYS A 12 -12.97 3.38 1.56
CA LYS A 12 -13.85 3.16 2.72
C LYS A 12 -13.50 1.83 3.37
N GLY A 13 -13.87 1.66 4.64
CA GLY A 13 -13.60 0.42 5.38
C GLY A 13 -14.00 -0.86 4.63
N VAL A 14 -15.20 -0.91 4.06
CA VAL A 14 -15.67 -2.11 3.33
C VAL A 14 -14.82 -2.47 2.10
N GLN A 15 -14.15 -1.49 1.49
CA GLN A 15 -13.30 -1.73 0.31
C GLN A 15 -11.95 -2.33 0.69
N LEU A 16 -11.56 -2.28 1.97
CA LEU A 16 -10.30 -2.84 2.46
C LEU A 16 -10.26 -4.37 2.38
N TYR A 17 -11.42 -5.06 2.34
CA TYR A 17 -11.46 -6.51 2.14
C TYR A 17 -10.96 -6.92 0.76
N GLY A 18 -11.45 -6.26 -0.30
CA GLY A 18 -10.98 -6.51 -1.66
C GLY A 18 -9.51 -6.10 -1.83
N MET A 19 -9.12 -4.98 -1.23
CA MET A 19 -7.74 -4.50 -1.25
C MET A 19 -6.78 -5.49 -0.56
N ASP A 20 -7.13 -6.00 0.61
CA ASP A 20 -6.33 -6.97 1.35
C ASP A 20 -6.13 -8.25 0.54
N ILE A 21 -7.19 -8.78 -0.07
CA ILE A 21 -7.11 -9.95 -0.95
C ILE A 21 -6.18 -9.71 -2.14
N HIS A 22 -6.30 -8.54 -2.77
CA HIS A 22 -5.50 -8.19 -3.94
C HIS A 22 -4.03 -7.98 -3.60
N ILE A 23 -3.71 -7.13 -2.63
CA ILE A 23 -2.33 -6.75 -2.29
C ILE A 23 -1.61 -7.91 -1.57
N GLN A 24 -2.29 -8.68 -0.72
CA GLN A 24 -1.66 -9.83 -0.05
C GLN A 24 -1.74 -11.11 -0.87
N ARG A 25 -2.29 -11.06 -2.09
CA ARG A 25 -2.47 -12.21 -3.00
C ARG A 25 -3.11 -13.41 -2.30
N LYS A 26 -4.24 -13.21 -1.60
CA LYS A 26 -4.92 -14.23 -0.79
C LYS A 26 -5.80 -15.21 -1.58
N THR A 27 -5.87 -15.03 -2.89
CA THR A 27 -6.62 -15.87 -3.83
C THR A 27 -5.76 -16.07 -5.06
N ASP A 28 -5.93 -17.19 -5.76
CA ASP A 28 -5.27 -17.43 -7.05
C ASP A 28 -6.10 -16.86 -8.21
N ASN A 29 -7.38 -16.56 -7.97
CA ASN A 29 -8.29 -15.98 -8.95
C ASN A 29 -8.18 -14.46 -8.95
N HIS A 30 -7.41 -13.93 -9.90
CA HIS A 30 -7.28 -12.48 -10.10
C HIS A 30 -7.87 -12.05 -11.45
N SER A 31 -8.58 -10.91 -11.44
CA SER A 31 -9.08 -10.28 -12.67
C SER A 31 -7.95 -9.70 -13.53
N ASN A 32 -6.85 -9.28 -12.89
CA ASN A 32 -5.65 -8.84 -13.58
C ASN A 32 -4.91 -10.06 -14.15
N LYS A 33 -4.92 -10.20 -15.47
CA LYS A 33 -4.25 -11.29 -16.20
C LYS A 33 -2.73 -11.14 -16.25
N ASP A 34 -2.21 -9.98 -15.85
CA ASP A 34 -0.77 -9.69 -15.83
C ASP A 34 -0.07 -10.22 -14.57
N ILE A 35 -0.82 -10.79 -13.61
CA ILE A 35 -0.25 -11.37 -12.40
C ILE A 35 0.31 -12.76 -12.71
N ASP A 36 1.62 -12.89 -12.57
CA ASP A 36 2.37 -14.14 -12.62
C ASP A 36 2.59 -14.68 -11.19
N LEU A 37 1.69 -15.57 -10.76
CA LEU A 37 1.74 -16.18 -9.43
C LEU A 37 3.04 -16.95 -9.15
N SER A 38 3.76 -17.41 -10.19
CA SER A 38 5.06 -18.06 -10.00
C SER A 38 6.09 -17.11 -9.41
N ARG A 39 5.92 -15.79 -9.62
CA ARG A 39 6.78 -14.71 -9.14
C ARG A 39 6.29 -14.07 -7.85
N LYS A 40 5.17 -14.51 -7.27
CA LYS A 40 4.62 -13.98 -6.01
C LYS A 40 5.64 -13.98 -4.87
N HIS A 41 6.52 -14.98 -4.82
CA HIS A 41 7.58 -15.10 -3.81
C HIS A 41 8.64 -13.98 -3.88
N LEU A 42 8.67 -13.21 -4.97
CA LEU A 42 9.53 -12.04 -5.14
C LEU A 42 8.90 -10.77 -4.56
N ASN A 43 7.59 -10.77 -4.29
CA ASN A 43 6.93 -9.64 -3.64
C ASN A 43 7.47 -9.48 -2.21
N TYR A 44 7.54 -8.24 -1.73
CA TYR A 44 7.99 -7.99 -0.37
C TYR A 44 7.29 -6.78 0.25
N GLU A 45 7.16 -6.81 1.56
CA GLU A 45 6.50 -5.80 2.36
C GLU A 45 7.56 -5.02 3.16
N LEU A 46 7.50 -3.69 3.09
CA LEU A 46 8.42 -2.82 3.84
C LEU A 46 7.93 -2.55 5.27
N VAL A 47 6.63 -2.70 5.53
CA VAL A 47 6.05 -2.63 6.88
C VAL A 47 6.24 -3.96 7.61
N ALA A 48 7.10 -3.99 8.63
CA ALA A 48 7.32 -5.19 9.44
C ALA A 48 6.16 -5.51 10.40
N GLU A 49 5.37 -4.50 10.76
CA GLU A 49 4.30 -4.62 11.75
C GLU A 49 3.02 -5.18 11.13
N HIS A 50 2.22 -5.87 11.95
CA HIS A 50 0.88 -6.35 11.62
C HIS A 50 0.76 -7.26 10.39
N GLN A 51 1.84 -7.85 9.85
CA GLN A 51 1.84 -8.59 8.57
C GLN A 51 0.76 -9.69 8.46
N ASN A 52 0.34 -10.29 9.57
CA ASN A 52 -0.70 -11.32 9.62
C ASN A 52 -2.13 -10.79 9.83
N GLU A 53 -2.29 -9.49 10.06
CA GLU A 53 -3.60 -8.86 10.27
C GLU A 53 -4.19 -8.39 8.94
N HIS A 54 -5.51 -8.50 8.82
CA HIS A 54 -6.27 -8.01 7.68
C HIS A 54 -6.30 -6.47 7.66
N TYR A 55 -6.20 -5.83 6.49
CA TYR A 55 -6.14 -4.37 6.39
C TYR A 55 -7.32 -3.62 7.01
N TYR A 56 -8.53 -4.19 6.93
CA TYR A 56 -9.68 -3.66 7.67
C TYR A 56 -9.39 -3.51 9.17
N THR A 57 -8.83 -4.54 9.79
CA THR A 57 -8.51 -4.57 11.22
C THR A 57 -7.38 -3.59 11.53
N ARG A 58 -6.31 -3.58 10.72
CA ARG A 58 -5.20 -2.61 10.87
C ARG A 58 -5.73 -1.18 10.84
N ALA A 59 -6.49 -0.83 9.80
CA ALA A 59 -7.04 0.51 9.64
C ALA A 59 -8.02 0.88 10.75
N LYS A 60 -8.91 -0.03 11.13
CA LYS A 60 -9.87 0.19 12.21
C LYS A 60 -9.15 0.46 13.53
N ASN A 61 -8.22 -0.42 13.93
CA ASN A 61 -7.46 -0.29 15.16
C ASN A 61 -6.69 1.04 15.17
N ARG A 62 -6.03 1.36 14.06
CA ARG A 62 -5.25 2.60 13.94
C ARG A 62 -6.13 3.84 14.04
N ILE A 63 -7.29 3.86 13.38
CA ILE A 63 -8.29 4.95 13.48
C ILE A 63 -8.80 5.08 14.91
N GLU A 64 -9.18 3.97 15.56
CA GLU A 64 -9.70 3.96 16.93
C GLU A 64 -8.66 4.48 17.94
N GLN A 65 -7.38 4.17 17.76
CA GLN A 65 -6.28 4.68 18.61
C GLN A 65 -6.08 6.19 18.51
N GLY A 66 -6.27 6.79 17.33
CA GLY A 66 -6.08 8.23 17.13
C GLY A 66 -7.35 9.06 17.20
N TYR A 67 -8.52 8.44 17.29
CA TYR A 67 -9.81 9.15 17.30
C TYR A 67 -10.19 9.60 18.72
N THR A 68 -10.15 10.91 18.96
CA THR A 68 -10.49 11.53 20.26
C THR A 68 -11.95 12.01 20.34
N GLY A 69 -12.73 11.81 19.28
CA GLY A 69 -14.12 12.27 19.24
C GLY A 69 -15.07 11.37 20.04
N LYS A 70 -16.25 11.90 20.34
CA LYS A 70 -17.31 11.17 21.07
C LYS A 70 -18.28 10.41 20.16
N ARG A 71 -18.20 10.61 18.84
CA ARG A 71 -19.15 10.03 17.87
C ARG A 71 -18.59 8.75 17.26
N LYS A 72 -19.46 7.84 16.85
CA LYS A 72 -19.04 6.63 16.16
C LYS A 72 -18.31 6.97 14.85
N ILE A 73 -17.23 6.26 14.56
CA ILE A 73 -16.55 6.33 13.27
C ILE A 73 -17.54 5.99 12.16
N ARG A 74 -17.66 6.88 11.17
CA ARG A 74 -18.60 6.73 10.07
C ARG A 74 -18.15 5.61 9.13
N LYS A 75 -19.07 4.69 8.82
CA LYS A 75 -18.83 3.55 7.92
C LYS A 75 -18.60 3.93 6.46
N ASP A 76 -19.14 5.09 6.06
CA ASP A 76 -19.07 5.66 4.71
C ASP A 76 -17.91 6.65 4.54
N GLY A 77 -17.19 6.95 5.63
CA GLY A 77 -15.99 7.79 5.59
C GLY A 77 -14.83 7.12 4.86
N VAL A 78 -13.90 7.94 4.37
CA VAL A 78 -12.61 7.47 3.86
C VAL A 78 -11.76 7.07 5.07
N TRP A 79 -11.31 5.81 5.09
CA TRP A 79 -10.50 5.24 6.16
C TRP A 79 -9.02 5.23 5.79
N THR A 80 -8.71 4.94 4.52
CA THR A 80 -7.33 4.91 4.02
C THR A 80 -7.21 5.61 2.68
N GLY A 81 -6.00 6.06 2.42
CA GLY A 81 -5.46 6.32 1.10
C GLY A 81 -4.64 5.13 0.63
N ASN A 82 -4.61 4.91 -0.67
CA ASN A 82 -3.66 4.04 -1.31
C ASN A 82 -2.86 4.88 -2.29
N VAL A 83 -1.54 4.78 -2.22
CA VAL A 83 -0.61 5.41 -3.14
C VAL A 83 0.06 4.32 -3.95
N ILE A 84 -0.07 4.38 -5.27
CA ILE A 84 0.72 3.54 -6.17
C ILE A 84 1.90 4.35 -6.67
N ILE A 85 3.11 3.88 -6.40
CA ILE A 85 4.36 4.49 -6.85
C ILE A 85 5.04 3.53 -7.81
N SER A 86 5.42 4.02 -8.98
CA SER A 86 6.14 3.23 -9.97
C SER A 86 6.81 4.15 -10.99
N SER A 87 7.31 3.56 -12.07
CA SER A 87 7.81 4.23 -13.27
C SER A 87 7.59 3.31 -14.48
N ASP A 88 8.15 3.64 -15.63
CA ASP A 88 8.11 2.77 -16.79
C ASP A 88 9.09 1.59 -16.69
N GLN A 89 8.90 0.58 -17.53
CA GLN A 89 9.74 -0.62 -17.56
C GLN A 89 11.22 -0.28 -17.85
N GLU A 90 11.46 0.74 -18.69
CA GLU A 90 12.81 1.18 -19.06
C GLU A 90 13.57 1.81 -17.90
N PHE A 91 12.88 2.41 -16.93
CA PHE A 91 13.47 2.86 -15.67
C PHE A 91 13.97 1.67 -14.86
N PHE A 92 13.10 0.69 -14.60
CA PHE A 92 13.46 -0.45 -13.73
C PHE A 92 14.48 -1.39 -14.36
N LYS A 93 14.51 -1.55 -15.69
CA LYS A 93 15.55 -2.32 -16.40
C LYS A 93 16.97 -1.78 -16.16
N LYS A 94 17.12 -0.50 -15.80
CA LYS A 94 18.42 0.14 -15.53
C LYS A 94 18.85 0.00 -14.07
N LEU A 95 17.97 -0.45 -13.19
CA LEU A 95 18.25 -0.58 -11.77
C LEU A 95 18.73 -1.99 -11.44
N THR A 96 19.73 -2.06 -10.58
CA THR A 96 20.03 -3.29 -9.85
C THR A 96 18.92 -3.58 -8.84
N PRO A 97 18.78 -4.84 -8.36
CA PRO A 97 17.80 -5.17 -7.31
C PRO A 97 17.95 -4.31 -6.04
N GLY A 98 19.17 -3.92 -5.69
CA GLY A 98 19.43 -3.02 -4.56
C GLY A 98 18.92 -1.60 -4.80
N GLN A 99 19.14 -1.05 -6.00
CA GLN A 99 18.63 0.28 -6.38
C GLN A 99 17.11 0.32 -6.49
N GLU A 100 16.49 -0.74 -7.02
CA GLU A 100 15.04 -0.90 -7.05
C GLU A 100 14.46 -0.88 -5.64
N ARG A 101 15.06 -1.65 -4.72
CA ARG A 101 14.64 -1.66 -3.32
C ARG A 101 14.81 -0.31 -2.66
N GLU A 102 15.91 0.39 -2.94
CA GLU A 102 16.15 1.74 -2.40
C GLU A 102 15.17 2.77 -2.94
N PHE A 103 14.76 2.66 -4.20
CA PHE A 103 13.71 3.50 -4.78
C PHE A 103 12.40 3.40 -3.99
N PHE A 104 11.92 2.18 -3.73
CA PHE A 104 10.69 1.97 -2.97
C PHE A 104 10.85 2.30 -1.47
N LYS A 105 12.02 2.01 -0.89
CA LYS A 105 12.33 2.39 0.48
C LYS A 105 12.34 3.91 0.66
N THR A 106 12.94 4.66 -0.26
CA THR A 106 12.93 6.13 -0.23
C THR A 106 11.51 6.67 -0.24
N ALA A 107 10.64 6.08 -1.07
CA ALA A 107 9.25 6.47 -1.12
C ALA A 107 8.50 6.12 0.19
N TYR A 108 8.69 4.92 0.72
CA TYR A 108 8.16 4.52 2.02
C TYR A 108 8.58 5.49 3.14
N ASP A 109 9.88 5.77 3.25
CA ASP A 109 10.44 6.65 4.28
C ASP A 109 9.84 8.07 4.18
N PHE A 110 9.66 8.61 2.96
CA PHE A 110 9.00 9.89 2.73
C PHE A 110 7.56 9.91 3.29
N TYR A 111 6.77 8.87 3.06
CA TYR A 111 5.40 8.80 3.59
C TYR A 111 5.39 8.58 5.11
N CYS A 112 6.32 7.80 5.66
CA CYS A 112 6.46 7.63 7.11
C CYS A 112 6.85 8.94 7.80
N GLU A 113 7.76 9.72 7.24
CA GLU A 113 8.15 11.03 7.77
C GLU A 113 6.98 12.02 7.70
N LYS A 114 6.29 12.06 6.57
CA LYS A 114 5.21 13.03 6.33
C LYS A 114 3.94 12.74 7.11
N TYR A 115 3.56 11.47 7.22
CA TYR A 115 2.26 11.06 7.78
C TYR A 115 2.38 10.32 9.11
N GLY A 116 3.57 9.99 9.58
CA GLY A 116 3.80 9.14 10.74
C GLY A 116 3.88 7.67 10.33
N LYS A 117 4.92 6.97 10.82
CA LYS A 117 5.19 5.57 10.48
C LYS A 117 4.01 4.67 10.85
N GLU A 118 3.38 4.92 11.99
CA GLU A 118 2.22 4.19 12.49
C GLU A 118 0.95 4.38 11.64
N ASN A 119 0.94 5.37 10.73
CA ASN A 119 -0.14 5.57 9.77
C ASN A 119 0.09 4.83 8.45
N VAL A 120 1.26 4.25 8.22
CA VAL A 120 1.53 3.42 7.03
C VAL A 120 1.29 1.96 7.39
N ILE A 121 0.11 1.43 7.03
CA ILE A 121 -0.33 0.09 7.45
C ILE A 121 0.14 -1.03 6.51
N SER A 122 0.56 -0.69 5.29
CA SER A 122 1.21 -1.58 4.33
C SER A 122 1.98 -0.76 3.29
N ALA A 123 3.06 -1.34 2.79
CA ALA A 123 3.94 -0.85 1.74
C ALA A 123 4.48 -2.06 0.95
N MET A 124 3.58 -2.66 0.15
CA MET A 124 3.83 -3.87 -0.62
C MET A 124 4.46 -3.54 -1.98
N VAL A 125 5.59 -4.16 -2.28
CA VAL A 125 6.20 -4.16 -3.61
C VAL A 125 5.76 -5.41 -4.35
N HIS A 126 5.08 -5.22 -5.47
CA HIS A 126 4.65 -6.30 -6.36
C HIS A 126 5.67 -6.49 -7.48
N LYS A 127 6.29 -7.67 -7.52
CA LYS A 127 7.24 -8.11 -8.56
C LYS A 127 6.66 -9.19 -9.46
N ASP A 128 5.40 -9.52 -9.25
CA ASP A 128 4.62 -10.51 -9.98
C ASP A 128 3.77 -9.92 -11.11
N GLU A 129 3.88 -8.62 -11.39
CA GLU A 129 3.18 -7.94 -12.49
C GLU A 129 4.15 -7.50 -13.60
N THR A 130 3.62 -7.24 -14.81
CA THR A 130 4.40 -6.88 -16.01
C THR A 130 5.34 -5.68 -15.82
N THR A 131 4.87 -4.64 -15.11
CA THR A 131 5.68 -3.52 -14.63
C THR A 131 5.55 -3.51 -13.12
N PRO A 132 6.64 -3.58 -12.34
CA PRO A 132 6.53 -3.72 -10.89
C PRO A 132 5.87 -2.47 -10.26
N PRO A 133 4.64 -2.56 -9.72
CA PRO A 133 4.06 -1.48 -8.95
C PRO A 133 4.48 -1.61 -7.48
N PHE A 134 4.74 -0.48 -6.83
CA PHE A 134 4.72 -0.39 -5.37
C PHE A 134 3.39 0.18 -4.93
N THR A 135 2.72 -0.56 -4.05
CA THR A 135 1.44 -0.18 -3.49
C THR A 135 1.63 0.12 -2.02
N LEU A 136 1.48 1.40 -1.66
CA LEU A 136 1.55 1.90 -0.29
C LEU A 136 0.16 2.21 0.21
N VAL A 137 -0.28 1.50 1.25
CA VAL A 137 -1.57 1.76 1.91
C VAL A 137 -1.32 2.59 3.16
N ASN A 138 -1.75 3.84 3.12
CA ASN A 138 -1.67 4.76 4.24
C ASN A 138 -3.04 4.94 4.88
N CYS A 139 -3.14 4.74 6.19
CA CYS A 139 -4.27 5.25 6.96
C CYS A 139 -4.27 6.78 6.90
N THR A 140 -5.24 7.33 6.17
CA THR A 140 -5.49 8.76 6.17
C THR A 140 -6.17 9.10 7.48
N PHE A 141 -5.40 9.56 8.46
CA PHE A 141 -6.00 10.36 9.51
C PHE A 141 -6.47 11.68 8.93
N ASN A 142 -7.61 12.15 9.44
CA ASN A 142 -8.09 13.51 9.25
C ASN A 142 -6.92 14.49 9.40
N GLU A 143 -6.49 15.10 8.29
CA GLU A 143 -5.74 16.37 8.30
C GLU A 143 -6.63 17.54 8.77
N ARG A 144 -7.69 17.27 9.54
CA ARG A 144 -8.39 18.31 10.29
C ARG A 144 -7.70 18.44 11.63
N ARG A 145 -6.57 19.16 11.62
CA ARG A 145 -6.21 20.01 12.75
C ARG A 145 -7.36 20.97 13.04
#